data_AF-A0A7C9CQM7-F1
#
_entry.id   AF-A0A7C9CQM7-F1
#
_cell.length_a   1.000
_cell.length_b   1.000
_cell.length_c   1.000
_cell.angle_alpha   90.00
_cell.angle_beta   90.00
_cell.angle_gamma   90.00
#
_symmetry.space_group_name_H-M   'P 1'
#
loop_
_entity.id
_entity.type
_entity.pdbx_description
1 polymer ?
#
loop_
_entity_poly.entity_id
_entity_poly.type
_entity_poly.pdbx_seq_one_letter_code
_entity_poly.pdbx_strand_id
1 'polypeptide(L)'
;SSSSSSSSSSPISLTTKEAEELRPSGEKVYNVEFKSMRDCKLGISRYPDFEYDARGGCGFGIGECDSSGQIMVSFDIGKLYIPPLTSGTTKFLGLPLPPPFRIDIEPQVFQGTIDQESGKVTTMLF
;
A
#
# COMPACT_ATOMS: atom_id res chain seq x y z
N SER A 1 20.80 11.97 59.23
CA SER A 1 19.72 11.47 60.11
C SER A 1 18.40 11.64 59.41
N SER A 2 17.77 10.51 59.09
CA SER A 2 16.44 10.38 58.52
C SER A 2 15.38 10.95 59.47
N SER A 3 14.33 11.58 58.96
CA SER A 3 13.04 11.68 59.64
C SER A 3 11.96 12.01 58.61
N SER A 4 11.32 10.94 58.15
CA SER A 4 10.07 10.95 57.41
C SER A 4 8.92 11.22 58.39
N SER A 5 8.00 12.11 58.03
CA SER A 5 6.72 12.25 58.74
C SER A 5 5.58 12.25 57.73
N SER A 6 4.87 11.14 57.71
CA SER A 6 3.66 10.85 56.96
C SER A 6 2.46 11.56 57.61
N SER A 7 1.63 12.21 56.82
CA SER A 7 0.27 12.58 57.22
C SER A 7 -0.70 12.20 56.11
N SER A 8 -1.51 11.19 56.43
CA SER A 8 -2.60 10.62 55.65
C SER A 8 -3.79 11.57 55.57
N SER A 9 -4.32 11.79 54.37
CA SER A 9 -5.67 12.30 54.16
C SER A 9 -6.22 11.73 52.85
N SER A 10 -7.14 10.77 52.95
CA SER A 10 -7.98 10.34 51.83
C SER A 10 -9.15 11.31 51.67
N PRO A 11 -9.57 11.60 50.44
CA PRO A 11 -10.98 11.86 50.17
C PRO A 11 -11.54 10.91 49.10
N ILE A 12 -12.47 10.08 49.56
CA ILE A 12 -13.79 9.78 48.98
C ILE A 12 -13.88 9.74 47.44
N SER A 13 -14.21 8.53 46.97
CA SER A 13 -14.62 8.19 45.61
C SER A 13 -15.76 9.06 45.08
N LEU A 14 -15.56 9.62 43.89
CA LEU A 14 -16.62 10.00 42.97
C LEU A 14 -16.44 9.17 41.70
N THR A 15 -17.34 8.20 41.55
CA THR A 15 -17.63 7.53 40.29
C THR A 15 -17.98 8.59 39.26
N THR A 16 -17.23 8.69 38.17
CA THR A 16 -17.74 9.23 36.91
C THR A 16 -17.18 8.37 35.80
N LYS A 17 -18.11 7.67 35.16
CA LYS A 17 -17.92 6.85 33.98
C LYS A 17 -17.26 7.67 32.86
N GLU A 18 -16.33 7.02 32.17
CA GLU A 18 -16.31 6.92 30.71
C GLU A 18 -16.46 8.23 29.93
N ALA A 19 -15.33 8.72 29.45
CA ALA A 19 -15.24 9.25 28.11
C ALA A 19 -14.11 8.49 27.41
N GLU A 20 -14.43 7.28 26.92
CA GLU A 20 -13.76 6.79 25.71
C GLU A 20 -14.09 7.82 24.62
N GLU A 21 -13.09 8.58 24.23
CA GLU A 21 -13.17 9.42 23.04
C GLU A 21 -13.42 8.49 21.85
N LEU A 22 -14.64 8.59 21.34
CA LEU A 22 -15.29 7.76 20.35
C LEU A 22 -14.46 7.70 19.05
N ARG A 23 -13.50 6.75 18.96
CA ARG A 23 -13.03 6.29 17.64
C ARG A 23 -14.20 5.54 17.02
N PRO A 24 -14.71 5.92 15.84
CA PRO A 24 -15.78 5.16 15.21
C PRO A 24 -15.31 3.72 15.01
N SER A 25 -15.90 2.83 15.79
CA SER A 25 -15.65 1.39 15.76
C SER A 25 -16.18 0.83 14.44
N GLY A 26 -15.33 0.77 13.42
CA GLY A 26 -15.72 0.27 12.10
C GLY A 26 -14.61 0.16 11.07
N GLU A 27 -13.44 0.77 11.32
CA GLU A 27 -12.30 0.72 10.40
C GLU A 27 -11.74 -0.72 10.33
N LYS A 28 -11.91 -1.35 9.16
CA LYS A 28 -11.34 -2.67 8.87
C LYS A 28 -9.98 -2.48 8.23
N VAL A 29 -8.98 -3.13 8.81
CA VAL A 29 -7.61 -3.16 8.29
C VAL A 29 -7.37 -4.50 7.58
N TYR A 30 -6.75 -4.47 6.41
CA TYR A 30 -6.45 -5.62 5.57
C TYR A 30 -4.96 -5.71 5.28
N ASN A 31 -4.43 -6.93 5.24
CA ASN A 31 -3.15 -7.20 4.61
C ASN A 31 -3.39 -7.37 3.10
N VAL A 32 -2.65 -6.61 2.29
CA VAL A 32 -2.79 -6.63 0.83
C VAL A 32 -1.51 -7.17 0.21
N GLU A 33 -1.64 -8.16 -0.68
CA GLU A 33 -0.55 -8.70 -1.46
C GLU A 33 -0.67 -8.21 -2.91
N PHE A 34 0.41 -7.63 -3.44
CA PHE A 34 0.54 -7.28 -4.85
C PHE A 34 1.25 -8.39 -5.61
N LYS A 35 0.73 -8.75 -6.78
CA LYS A 35 1.37 -9.64 -7.74
C LYS A 35 1.15 -9.10 -9.15
N SER A 36 2.23 -8.96 -9.91
CA SER A 36 2.17 -8.57 -11.31
C SER A 36 2.08 -9.80 -12.23
N MET A 37 1.39 -9.62 -13.35
CA MET A 37 1.01 -10.70 -14.27
C MET A 37 1.67 -10.50 -15.64
N ARG A 38 1.47 -11.45 -16.56
CA ARG A 38 2.11 -11.40 -17.89
C ARG A 38 1.54 -10.32 -18.78
N ASP A 39 0.24 -10.07 -18.69
CA ASP A 39 -0.49 -9.25 -19.67
C ASP A 39 -0.52 -7.78 -19.23
N CYS A 40 0.57 -7.32 -18.62
CA CYS A 40 0.74 -5.92 -18.27
C CYS A 40 1.15 -5.11 -19.50
N LYS A 41 0.85 -3.82 -19.45
CA LYS A 41 1.26 -2.86 -20.47
C LYS A 41 1.97 -1.71 -19.82
N LEU A 42 2.97 -1.18 -20.51
CA LEU A 42 3.61 0.07 -20.13
C LEU A 42 3.24 1.14 -21.14
N GLY A 43 2.52 2.15 -20.68
CA GLY A 43 2.21 3.35 -21.46
C GLY A 43 3.26 4.43 -21.21
N ILE A 44 3.89 4.95 -22.26
CA ILE A 44 4.82 6.08 -22.18
C ILE A 44 4.29 7.21 -23.05
N SER A 45 3.58 8.17 -22.44
CA SER A 45 3.07 9.36 -23.14
C SER A 45 2.41 9.02 -24.48
N ARG A 46 2.98 9.49 -25.61
CA ARG A 46 2.48 9.30 -26.97
C ARG A 46 2.99 8.03 -27.66
N TYR A 47 3.89 7.28 -27.04
CA TYR A 47 4.32 5.99 -27.58
C TYR A 47 3.16 5.00 -27.47
N PRO A 48 2.98 4.12 -28.47
CA PRO A 48 2.13 2.94 -28.31
C PRO A 48 2.49 2.15 -27.06
N ASP A 49 1.51 1.45 -26.49
CA ASP A 49 1.74 0.58 -25.34
C ASP A 49 2.85 -0.44 -25.65
N PHE A 50 3.73 -0.64 -24.69
CA PHE A 50 4.69 -1.74 -24.69
C PHE A 50 4.00 -2.96 -24.07
N GLU A 51 4.11 -4.12 -24.72
CA GLU A 51 3.76 -5.39 -24.09
C GLU A 51 4.79 -5.67 -22.99
N TYR A 52 4.33 -5.97 -21.78
CA TYR A 52 5.22 -6.16 -20.64
C TYR A 52 4.83 -7.39 -19.82
N ASP A 53 5.65 -8.43 -19.92
CA ASP A 53 5.60 -9.58 -19.01
C ASP A 53 6.19 -9.20 -17.66
N ALA A 54 5.33 -8.69 -16.78
CA ALA A 54 5.69 -8.24 -15.46
C ALA A 54 5.71 -9.37 -14.43
N ARG A 55 5.62 -10.65 -14.82
CA ARG A 55 5.57 -11.75 -13.84
C ARG A 55 6.79 -11.76 -12.93
N GLY A 56 6.54 -12.10 -11.66
CA GLY A 56 7.56 -12.14 -10.62
C GLY A 56 7.66 -10.86 -9.80
N GLY A 57 6.96 -9.79 -10.19
CA GLY A 57 6.77 -8.64 -9.31
C GLY A 57 5.82 -8.96 -8.16
N CYS A 58 6.14 -8.41 -7.00
CA CYS A 58 5.48 -8.72 -5.74
C CYS A 58 5.58 -7.54 -4.78
N GLY A 59 4.69 -7.49 -3.80
CA GLY A 59 4.73 -6.49 -2.75
C GLY A 59 3.71 -6.74 -1.65
N PHE A 60 3.87 -6.08 -0.52
CA PHE A 60 2.96 -6.15 0.62
C PHE A 60 2.55 -4.75 1.05
N GLY A 61 1.29 -4.61 1.43
CA GLY A 61 0.72 -3.34 1.85
C GLY A 61 -0.36 -3.52 2.90
N ILE A 62 -0.81 -2.38 3.42
CA ILE A 62 -1.92 -2.28 4.36
C ILE A 62 -3.07 -1.56 3.66
N GLY A 63 -4.27 -2.12 3.78
CA GLY A 63 -5.51 -1.54 3.29
C GLY A 63 -6.39 -1.09 4.46
N GLU A 64 -6.88 0.13 4.43
CA GLU A 64 -7.81 0.68 5.41
C GLU A 64 -9.16 0.95 4.73
N CYS A 65 -10.21 0.30 5.22
CA CYS A 65 -11.56 0.51 4.69
C CYS A 65 -12.28 1.62 5.44
N ASP A 66 -12.74 2.61 4.68
CA ASP A 66 -13.58 3.66 5.22
C ASP A 66 -15.06 3.23 5.30
N SER A 67 -15.90 4.12 5.83
CA SER A 67 -17.34 3.90 5.95
C SER A 67 -18.09 3.89 4.61
N SER A 68 -17.45 4.28 3.52
CA SER A 68 -18.01 4.25 2.16
C SER A 68 -17.76 2.94 1.42
N GLY A 69 -16.99 2.01 2.01
CA GLY A 69 -16.61 0.76 1.38
C GLY A 69 -15.40 0.89 0.44
N GLN A 70 -14.67 2.00 0.52
CA GLN A 70 -13.43 2.21 -0.21
C GLN A 70 -12.26 1.77 0.67
N ILE A 71 -11.40 0.92 0.12
CA ILE A 71 -10.19 0.45 0.78
C ILE A 71 -9.01 1.24 0.22
N MET A 72 -8.42 2.12 1.02
CA MET A 72 -7.20 2.81 0.66
C MET A 72 -5.99 1.93 1.00
N VAL A 73 -5.16 1.63 0.00
CA VAL A 73 -4.02 0.72 0.12
C VAL A 73 -2.71 1.49 0.01
N SER A 74 -1.77 1.20 0.91
CA SER A 74 -0.40 1.68 0.85
C SER A 74 0.60 0.52 0.93
N PHE A 75 1.51 0.44 -0.04
CA PHE A 75 2.51 -0.62 -0.13
C PHE A 75 3.84 -0.24 0.52
N ASP A 76 4.51 -1.22 1.13
CA ASP A 76 5.88 -1.11 1.62
C ASP A 76 6.85 -1.11 0.43
N ILE A 77 7.34 0.07 0.06
CA ILE A 77 8.26 0.27 -1.06
C ILE A 77 9.55 -0.54 -0.92
N GLY A 78 10.06 -0.71 0.31
CA GLY A 78 11.26 -1.50 0.56
C GLY A 78 11.09 -2.99 0.28
N LYS A 79 9.83 -3.45 0.15
CA LYS A 79 9.47 -4.84 -0.18
C LYS A 79 8.72 -4.97 -1.51
N LEU A 80 8.58 -3.87 -2.25
CA LEU A 80 7.93 -3.86 -3.55
C LEU A 80 8.98 -4.12 -4.63
N TYR A 81 8.73 -5.12 -5.47
CA TYR A 81 9.55 -5.43 -6.63
C TYR A 81 8.67 -5.46 -7.87
N ILE A 82 9.10 -4.74 -8.90
CA ILE A 82 8.51 -4.79 -10.23
C ILE A 82 9.66 -5.12 -11.20
N PRO A 83 9.53 -6.15 -12.05
CA PRO A 83 10.63 -6.54 -12.93
C PRO A 83 11.12 -5.39 -13.83
N PRO A 84 12.40 -5.40 -14.21
CA PRO A 84 12.92 -4.43 -15.15
C PRO A 84 12.38 -4.69 -16.56
N LEU A 85 12.37 -3.64 -17.38
CA LEU A 85 12.09 -3.73 -18.81
C LEU A 85 13.37 -4.12 -19.54
N THR A 86 13.33 -5.25 -20.23
CA THR A 86 14.46 -5.85 -20.95
C THR A 86 13.96 -6.52 -22.21
N SER A 87 14.86 -7.04 -23.06
CA SER A 87 14.48 -7.84 -24.22
C SER A 87 13.66 -9.10 -23.87
N GLY A 88 13.80 -9.62 -22.65
CA GLY A 88 13.07 -10.81 -22.19
C GLY A 88 11.70 -10.51 -21.58
N THR A 89 11.49 -9.28 -21.09
CA THR A 89 10.25 -8.89 -20.40
C THR A 89 9.38 -7.95 -21.22
N THR A 90 9.92 -7.26 -22.22
CA THR A 90 9.20 -6.16 -22.90
C THR A 90 9.31 -6.25 -24.41
N LYS A 91 8.18 -5.99 -25.09
CA LYS A 91 8.14 -5.78 -26.54
C LYS A 91 7.51 -4.44 -26.89
N PHE A 92 8.09 -3.79 -27.89
CA PHE A 92 7.56 -2.58 -28.50
C PHE A 92 7.25 -2.88 -29.97
N LEU A 93 5.98 -2.69 -30.37
CA LEU A 93 5.51 -3.02 -31.73
C LEU A 93 5.83 -4.47 -32.14
N GLY A 94 5.71 -5.41 -31.19
CA GLY A 94 5.97 -6.84 -31.39
C GLY A 94 7.45 -7.25 -31.38
N LEU A 95 8.38 -6.30 -31.30
CA LEU A 95 9.81 -6.56 -31.25
C LEU A 95 10.33 -6.43 -29.81
N PRO A 96 11.23 -7.32 -29.35
CA PRO A 96 11.85 -7.18 -28.05
C PRO A 96 12.65 -5.87 -27.98
N LEU A 97 12.77 -5.29 -26.78
CA LEU A 97 13.68 -4.14 -26.59
C LEU A 97 15.09 -4.48 -27.08
N PRO A 98 15.74 -3.61 -27.89
CA PRO A 98 17.08 -3.90 -28.41
C PRO A 98 18.12 -4.04 -27.28
N PRO A 99 19.05 -4.98 -27.34
CA PRO A 99 20.21 -4.97 -26.45
C PRO A 99 21.14 -3.77 -26.75
N PRO A 100 21.80 -3.16 -25.75
CA PRO A 100 21.81 -3.50 -24.32
C PRO A 100 20.83 -2.65 -23.47
N PHE A 101 19.62 -2.36 -23.97
CA PHE A 101 18.67 -1.54 -23.20
C PHE A 101 18.07 -2.32 -22.01
N ARG A 102 18.15 -1.70 -20.84
CA ARG A 102 17.49 -2.11 -19.60
C ARG A 102 16.96 -0.87 -18.89
N ILE A 103 15.74 -0.94 -18.40
CA ILE A 103 15.12 0.12 -17.60
C ILE A 103 14.64 -0.52 -16.31
N ASP A 104 15.23 -0.14 -15.18
CA ASP A 104 14.78 -0.58 -13.87
C ASP A 104 13.54 0.23 -13.45
N ILE A 105 12.62 -0.43 -12.74
CA ILE A 105 11.43 0.20 -12.16
C ILE A 105 11.68 0.32 -10.66
N GLU A 106 11.87 1.55 -10.20
CA GLU A 106 12.10 1.88 -8.78
C GLU A 106 10.95 2.78 -8.28
N PRO A 107 9.90 2.17 -7.68
CA PRO A 107 8.75 2.94 -7.18
C PRO A 107 9.19 3.84 -6.02
N GLN A 108 8.71 5.09 -5.97
CA GLN A 108 8.88 5.94 -4.79
C GLN A 108 7.62 5.91 -3.92
N VAL A 109 6.46 5.82 -4.56
CA VAL A 109 5.16 5.65 -3.92
C VAL A 109 4.33 4.65 -4.72
N PHE A 110 3.65 3.75 -4.01
CA PHE A 110 2.69 2.84 -4.60
C PHE A 110 1.49 2.70 -3.69
N GLN A 111 0.40 3.34 -4.10
CA GLN A 111 -0.83 3.45 -3.33
C GLN A 111 -2.03 3.29 -4.25
N GLY A 112 -3.19 2.98 -3.71
CA GLY A 112 -4.39 2.85 -4.52
C GLY A 112 -5.65 2.76 -3.71
N THR A 113 -6.77 2.62 -4.41
CA THR A 113 -8.09 2.43 -3.84
C THR A 113 -8.72 1.18 -4.43
N ILE A 114 -9.38 0.39 -3.59
CA ILE A 114 -10.18 -0.76 -3.99
C ILE A 114 -11.62 -0.52 -3.55
N ASP A 115 -12.54 -0.54 -4.51
CA ASP A 115 -13.97 -0.53 -4.22
C ASP A 115 -14.38 -1.93 -3.78
N GLN A 116 -14.85 -2.06 -2.54
CA GLN A 116 -15.10 -3.37 -1.95
C GLN A 116 -16.25 -4.13 -2.63
N GLU A 117 -17.27 -3.42 -3.13
CA GLU A 117 -18.44 -4.05 -3.74
C GLU A 117 -18.13 -4.55 -5.15
N SER A 118 -17.50 -3.71 -5.97
CA SER A 118 -17.23 -3.99 -7.37
C SER A 118 -15.88 -4.66 -7.62
N GLY A 119 -14.95 -4.60 -6.66
CA GLY A 119 -13.57 -5.06 -6.80
C GLY A 119 -12.72 -4.21 -7.74
N LYS A 120 -13.21 -3.03 -8.17
CA LYS A 120 -12.43 -2.13 -9.03
C LYS A 120 -11.23 -1.59 -8.27
N VAL A 121 -10.08 -1.61 -8.92
CA VAL A 121 -8.81 -1.13 -8.37
C VAL A 121 -8.35 0.08 -9.18
N THR A 122 -8.00 1.16 -8.49
CA THR A 122 -7.29 2.30 -9.06
C THR A 122 -5.98 2.46 -8.32
N THR A 123 -4.86 2.46 -9.03
CA THR A 123 -3.53 2.56 -8.42
C THR A 123 -2.81 3.81 -8.91
N MET A 124 -2.08 4.46 -8.01
CA MET A 124 -1.17 5.57 -8.25
C MET A 124 0.25 5.09 -7.99
N LEU A 125 1.09 5.11 -9.02
CA LEU A 125 2.54 4.87 -8.94
C LEU A 125 3.22 6.22 -9.17
N PHE A 126 3.99 6.72 -8.21
CA PHE A 126 4.85 7.90 -8.35
C PHE A 126 6.32 7.52 -8.18
#